data_AF-A0A2G1Z930-F1
#
_entry.id   AF-A0A2G1Z930-F1
#
_cell.length_a   1.000
_cell.length_b   1.000
_cell.length_c   1.000
_cell.angle_alpha   90.00
_cell.angle_beta   90.00
_cell.angle_gamma   90.00
#
_symmetry.space_group_name_H-M   'P 1'
#
loop_
_entity.id
_entity.type
_entity.pdbx_description
1 polymer ?
#
loop_
_entity_poly.entity_id
_entity_poly.type
_entity_poly.pdbx_seq_one_letter_code
_entity_poly.pdbx_strand_id
1 'polypeptide(L)' 'MTYSSSGQFPGILLAGGQSRRMGGGAKFLQKLGGETLLSRI' A
#
# COMPACT_ATOMS: atom_id res chain seq x y z
N MET A 1 -1.63 -29.82 17.63
CA MET A 1 -2.56 -28.67 17.62
C MET A 1 -2.21 -27.85 16.39
N THR A 2 -3.00 -27.96 15.33
CA THR A 2 -2.66 -27.45 13.99
C THR A 2 -3.67 -26.38 13.61
N TYR A 3 -3.22 -25.14 13.41
CA TYR A 3 -4.08 -24.04 12.98
C TYR A 3 -4.02 -23.91 11.46
N SER A 4 -5.13 -24.23 10.78
CA SER A 4 -5.32 -23.85 9.37
C SER A 4 -5.81 -22.40 9.35
N SER A 5 -4.91 -21.47 9.07
CA SER A 5 -5.27 -20.05 8.94
C SER A 5 -5.50 -19.73 7.46
N SER A 6 -6.70 -20.02 6.99
CA SER A 6 -7.22 -19.53 5.69
C SER A 6 -7.98 -18.20 5.85
N GLY A 7 -7.86 -17.55 7.00
CA GLY A 7 -8.55 -16.30 7.29
C GLY A 7 -7.92 -15.14 6.55
N GLN A 8 -8.72 -14.38 5.80
CA GLN A 8 -8.33 -13.04 5.38
C GLN A 8 -8.25 -12.15 6.61
N PHE A 9 -7.05 -11.65 6.90
CA PHE A 9 -6.84 -10.69 7.97
C PHE A 9 -6.90 -9.26 7.42
N PRO A 10 -7.48 -8.31 8.16
CA PRO A 10 -7.39 -6.91 7.78
C PRO A 10 -5.93 -6.44 7.76
N GLY A 11 -5.50 -5.87 6.65
CA GLY A 11 -4.20 -5.21 6.52
C GLY A 11 -4.31 -3.72 6.84
N ILE A 12 -3.25 -3.15 7.43
CA ILE A 12 -3.15 -1.71 7.67
C ILE A 12 -2.05 -1.15 6.77
N LEU A 13 -2.39 -0.17 5.93
CA LEU A 13 -1.44 0.56 5.11
C LEU A 13 -1.10 1.90 5.77
N LEU A 14 0.18 2.09 6.11
CA LEU A 14 0.67 3.35 6.67
C LEU A 14 0.98 4.35 5.54
N ALA A 15 -0.02 5.17 5.19
CA ALA A 15 0.04 6.09 4.04
C ALA A 15 0.29 7.58 4.41
N GLY A 16 0.77 7.88 5.62
CA GLY A 16 0.94 9.26 6.10
C GLY A 16 2.22 9.99 5.65
N GLY A 17 3.11 9.33 4.91
CA GLY A 17 4.41 9.89 4.52
C GLY A 17 4.33 10.94 3.40
N GLN A 18 5.15 11.99 3.49
CA GLN A 18 5.18 13.12 2.53
C GLN A 18 5.99 12.86 1.24
N SER A 19 6.57 11.68 1.06
CA SER A 19 7.29 11.30 -0.17
C SER A 19 8.35 12.30 -0.70
N ARG A 20 9.07 13.00 0.19
CA ARG A 20 9.98 14.11 -0.19
C ARG A 20 11.08 13.71 -1.18
N ARG A 21 11.59 12.47 -1.09
CA ARG A 21 12.59 11.93 -2.02
C ARG A 21 12.04 11.70 -3.44
N MET A 22 10.72 11.68 -3.60
CA MET A 22 10.03 11.52 -4.89
C MET A 22 9.31 12.81 -5.30
N GLY A 23 9.80 13.98 -4.87
CA GLY A 23 9.22 15.28 -5.22
C GLY A 23 8.03 15.71 -4.36
N GLY A 24 7.69 14.95 -3.31
CA GLY A 24 6.63 15.30 -2.37
C GLY A 24 5.27 14.65 -2.68
N GLY A 25 4.33 14.80 -1.75
CA GLY A 25 2.94 14.39 -1.91
C GLY A 25 2.65 12.92 -1.57
N ALA A 26 1.44 12.49 -1.93
CA ALA A 26 0.91 11.16 -1.63
C ALA A 26 1.39 10.12 -2.65
N LYS A 27 2.52 9.45 -2.37
CA LYS A 27 3.12 8.41 -3.23
C LYS A 27 2.11 7.34 -3.67
N PHE A 28 1.25 6.90 -2.75
CA PHE A 28 0.28 5.83 -3.00
C PHE A 28 -0.76 6.19 -4.06
N LEU A 29 -0.99 7.49 -4.32
CA LEU A 29 -1.86 7.98 -5.39
C LEU A 29 -1.12 8.25 -6.70
N GLN A 30 0.22 8.26 -6.69
CA GLN A 30 1.00 8.45 -7.92
C GLN A 30 0.87 7.22 -8.82
N LYS A 31 0.95 7.46 -10.13
CA LYS A 31 0.86 6.41 -11.14
C LYS A 31 2.23 5.80 -11.42
N LEU A 32 2.26 4.47 -11.49
CA LEU A 32 3.35 3.67 -12.03
C LEU A 32 2.75 2.75 -13.09
N GLY A 33 3.27 2.76 -14.32
CA GLY A 33 2.71 1.94 -15.40
C GLY A 33 1.20 2.15 -15.64
N GLY A 34 0.71 3.40 -15.56
CA GLY A 34 -0.70 3.74 -15.79
C GLY A 34 -1.66 3.61 -14.60
N GLU A 35 -1.30 2.84 -13.56
CA GLU A 35 -2.13 2.60 -12.38
C GLU A 35 -1.52 3.20 -11.12
N THR A 36 -2.34 3.50 -10.11
CA THR A 36 -1.83 4.00 -8.83
C THR A 36 -1.00 2.92 -8.12
N LEU A 37 -0.08 3.33 -7.25
CA LEU A 37 0.60 2.37 -6.38
C LEU A 37 -0.37 1.65 -5.45
N LEU A 38 -1.41 2.34 -4.97
CA LEU A 38 -2.44 1.74 -4.11
C LEU A 38 -3.20 0.61 -4.79
N SER A 39 -3.40 0.67 -6.11
CA SER A 39 -4.08 -0.38 -6.88
C SER A 39 -3.35 -1.73 -6.92
N ARG A 40 -2.09 -1.79 -6.47
CA ARG A 40 -1.24 -2.98 -6.53
C ARG A 40 -1.03 -3.68 -5.19
N ILE A 41 -1.64 -3.15 -4.12
CA ILE A 41 -1.47 -3.59 -2.74
C ILE A 41 -2.80 -4.14 -2.24
#